data_AF-A0A7Y8FAU1-F1
#
_entry.id   AF-A0A7Y8FAU1-F1
#
_cell.length_a   1.000
_cell.length_b   1.000
_cell.length_c   1.000
_cell.angle_alpha   90.00
_cell.angle_beta   90.00
_cell.angle_gamma   90.00
#
_symmetry.space_group_name_H-M   'P 1'
#
loop_
_entity.id
_entity.type
_entity.pdbx_description
1 polymer ?
#
loop_
_entity_poly.entity_id
_entity_poly.type
_entity_poly.pdbx_seq_one_letter_code
_entity_poly.pdbx_strand_id
1 'polypeptide(L)'
;MLLKCNWYRLEGLLHDANGTLLSGWVREEVGVTPWVSPWSWEGYDVIFNYDSPRQALAYFFRAANRFSEEQLERHGRLDDFSDTGPMKSRLYDIIDRDRNGKITAEELNDAMKLPAHVQSLSQLIIHYESEWRHEPHKWDALDELLGHSVRRHC
;
A
#
# COMPACT_ATOMS: atom_id res chain seq x y z
N MET A 1 -11.37 17.15 -43.07
CA MET A 1 -11.60 15.76 -42.62
C MET A 1 -12.13 15.86 -41.19
N LEU A 2 -13.41 15.59 -40.95
CA LEU A 2 -13.98 15.67 -39.59
C LEU A 2 -13.44 14.48 -38.78
N LEU A 3 -12.78 14.75 -37.65
CA LEU A 3 -12.41 13.72 -36.69
C LEU A 3 -13.69 13.03 -36.22
N LYS A 4 -13.72 11.70 -36.29
CA LYS A 4 -14.81 10.92 -35.68
C LYS A 4 -14.64 11.02 -34.17
N CYS A 5 -15.73 11.30 -33.46
CA CYS A 5 -15.74 11.36 -32.01
C CYS A 5 -16.82 10.43 -31.47
N ASN A 6 -16.48 9.67 -30.44
CA ASN A 6 -17.46 8.90 -29.66
C ASN A 6 -17.71 9.62 -28.33
N TRP A 7 -18.92 9.45 -27.80
CA TRP A 7 -19.30 10.00 -26.50
C TRP A 7 -19.69 8.87 -25.57
N TYR A 8 -19.06 8.84 -24.41
CA TYR A 8 -19.34 7.85 -23.37
C TYR A 8 -19.92 8.55 -22.14
N ARG A 9 -20.98 7.99 -21.58
CA ARG A 9 -21.52 8.45 -20.30
C ARG A 9 -20.81 7.71 -19.19
N LEU A 10 -20.18 8.44 -18.28
CA LEU A 10 -19.57 7.90 -17.08
C LEU A 10 -20.44 8.30 -15.88
N GLU A 11 -20.76 7.32 -15.03
CA GLU A 11 -21.53 7.55 -13.82
C GLU A 11 -20.74 7.08 -12.61
N GLY A 12 -20.33 8.01 -11.77
CA GLY A 12 -19.67 7.71 -10.50
C GLY A 12 -18.34 6.96 -10.61
N LEU A 13 -17.66 7.06 -11.76
CA LEU A 13 -16.36 6.40 -11.98
C LEU A 13 -15.18 7.30 -11.62
N LEU A 14 -15.30 8.59 -11.91
CA LEU A 14 -14.27 9.59 -11.65
C LEU A 14 -14.64 10.38 -10.40
N HIS A 15 -13.65 10.98 -9.72
CA HIS A 15 -13.88 11.87 -8.59
C HIS A 15 -13.05 13.15 -8.72
N ASP A 16 -13.50 14.23 -8.09
CA ASP A 16 -12.73 15.47 -7.96
C ASP A 16 -11.69 15.38 -6.82
N ALA A 17 -10.91 16.44 -6.61
CA ALA A 17 -9.91 16.48 -5.53
C ALA A 17 -10.52 16.32 -4.11
N ASN A 18 -11.83 16.48 -3.96
CA ASN A 18 -12.54 16.31 -2.69
C ASN A 18 -13.18 14.92 -2.56
N GLY A 19 -12.96 14.01 -3.52
CA GLY A 19 -13.56 12.67 -3.52
C GLY A 19 -15.04 12.67 -3.90
N THR A 20 -15.55 13.76 -4.48
CA THR A 20 -16.94 13.81 -4.95
C THR A 20 -17.03 13.11 -6.28
N LEU A 21 -17.84 12.05 -6.36
CA LEU A 21 -18.06 11.29 -7.58
C LEU A 21 -18.67 12.18 -8.67
N LEU A 22 -18.09 12.08 -9.86
CA LEU A 22 -18.48 12.84 -11.04
C LEU A 22 -19.31 11.95 -11.98
N SER A 23 -20.35 12.55 -12.54
CA SER A 23 -21.18 11.94 -13.58
C SER A 23 -21.27 12.89 -14.76
N GLY A 24 -21.01 12.39 -15.97
CA GLY A 24 -20.94 13.24 -17.15
C GLY A 24 -20.61 12.49 -18.43
N TRP A 25 -20.39 13.27 -19.49
CA TRP A 25 -20.04 12.76 -20.80
C TRP A 25 -18.57 13.02 -21.08
N VAL A 26 -17.85 11.97 -21.48
CA VAL A 26 -16.48 12.06 -21.95
C VAL A 26 -16.46 11.89 -23.46
N ARG A 27 -15.75 12.80 -24.13
CA ARG A 27 -15.49 12.73 -25.56
C ARG A 27 -14.22 11.92 -25.80
N GLU A 28 -14.35 10.85 -26.55
CA GLU A 28 -13.22 10.15 -27.14
C GLU A 28 -12.94 10.74 -28.53
N GLU A 29 -11.69 11.11 -28.78
CA GLU A 29 -11.21 11.47 -30.11
C GLU A 29 -10.60 10.23 -30.77
N VAL A 30 -11.26 9.74 -31.83
CA VAL A 30 -10.86 8.50 -32.49
C VAL A 30 -9.48 8.66 -33.13
N GLY A 31 -8.54 7.81 -32.70
CA GLY A 31 -7.14 7.83 -33.15
C GLY A 31 -6.21 8.69 -32.28
N VAL A 32 -6.74 9.40 -31.28
CA VAL A 32 -5.95 10.12 -30.27
C VAL A 32 -5.95 9.36 -28.95
N THR A 33 -7.12 8.89 -28.50
CA THR A 33 -7.23 8.11 -27.26
C THR A 33 -6.76 6.66 -27.50
N PRO A 34 -5.69 6.20 -26.82
CA PRO A 34 -5.23 4.83 -26.97
C PRO A 34 -6.21 3.85 -26.31
N TRP A 35 -6.58 2.80 -27.02
CA TRP A 35 -7.30 1.66 -26.45
C TRP A 35 -6.29 0.68 -25.88
N VAL A 36 -6.36 0.46 -24.58
CA VAL A 36 -5.47 -0.49 -23.90
C VAL A 36 -6.05 -1.89 -23.93
N SER A 37 -5.19 -2.88 -24.18
CA SER A 37 -5.54 -4.30 -24.11
C SER A 37 -5.84 -4.70 -22.65
N PRO A 38 -6.71 -5.70 -22.41
CA PRO A 38 -6.83 -6.34 -21.09
C PRO A 38 -5.51 -6.93 -20.56
N TRP A 39 -4.53 -7.17 -21.45
CA TRP A 39 -3.17 -7.62 -21.09
C TRP A 39 -2.15 -6.48 -21.04
N SER A 40 -2.61 -5.22 -21.13
CA SER A 40 -1.75 -4.05 -20.95
C SER A 40 -1.40 -3.92 -19.47
N TRP A 41 -0.11 -3.79 -19.20
CA TRP A 41 0.41 -3.47 -17.86
C TRP A 41 0.57 -1.96 -17.65
N GLU A 42 0.09 -1.14 -18.58
CA GLU A 42 0.13 0.31 -18.43
C GLU A 42 -0.71 0.76 -17.23
N GLY A 43 -0.11 1.60 -16.38
CA GLY A 43 -0.70 2.04 -15.12
C GLY A 43 -0.43 1.11 -13.92
N TYR A 44 0.23 -0.04 -14.11
CA TYR A 44 0.70 -0.85 -12.99
C TYR A 44 1.99 -0.31 -12.39
N ASP A 45 2.02 -0.22 -11.06
CA ASP A 45 3.21 0.17 -10.31
C ASP A 45 3.84 -1.07 -9.67
N VAL A 46 5.15 -1.25 -9.87
CA VAL A 46 5.91 -2.33 -9.24
C VAL A 46 6.66 -1.79 -8.02
N ILE A 47 6.35 -2.34 -6.86
CA ILE A 47 6.96 -1.98 -5.58
C ILE A 47 7.80 -3.15 -5.09
N PHE A 48 9.04 -2.88 -4.70
CA PHE A 48 9.89 -3.85 -4.03
C PHE A 48 9.94 -3.55 -2.53
N ASN A 49 9.37 -4.44 -1.74
CA ASN A 49 9.45 -4.41 -0.29
C ASN A 49 10.60 -5.33 0.18
N TYR A 50 11.56 -4.73 0.86
CA TYR A 50 12.74 -5.43 1.40
C TYR A 50 12.73 -5.50 2.93
N ASP A 51 11.60 -5.16 3.56
CA ASP A 51 11.46 -5.24 5.00
C ASP A 51 11.65 -6.69 5.47
N SER A 52 12.55 -6.87 6.44
CA SER A 52 12.71 -8.16 7.10
C SER A 52 11.49 -8.47 7.99
N PRO A 53 11.17 -9.77 8.24
CA PRO A 53 10.09 -10.15 9.15
C PRO A 53 10.18 -9.48 10.52
N ARG A 54 11.40 -9.29 11.04
CA ARG A 54 11.65 -8.58 12.30
C ARG A 54 11.24 -7.11 12.25
N GLN A 55 11.54 -6.41 11.15
CA GLN A 55 11.13 -5.01 10.96
C GLN A 55 9.62 -4.90 10.86
N ALA A 56 8.98 -5.77 10.08
CA ALA A 56 7.53 -5.80 9.94
C ALA A 56 6.82 -6.05 11.28
N LEU A 57 7.30 -7.00 12.09
CA LEU A 57 6.73 -7.30 13.40
C LEU A 57 6.97 -6.18 14.41
N ALA A 58 8.17 -5.57 14.40
CA ALA A 58 8.47 -4.43 15.26
C ALA A 58 7.52 -3.25 14.97
N TYR A 59 7.30 -2.95 13.69
CA TYR A 59 6.34 -1.94 13.28
C TYR A 59 4.92 -2.26 13.75
N PHE A 60 4.46 -3.50 13.55
CA PHE A 60 3.14 -3.93 14.02
C PHE A 60 2.97 -3.73 15.54
N PHE A 61 3.99 -4.08 16.33
CA PHE A 61 3.95 -3.88 17.79
C PHE A 61 3.90 -2.42 18.20
N ARG A 62 4.63 -1.52 17.51
CA ARG A 62 4.55 -0.08 17.76
C ARG A 62 3.16 0.45 17.40
N ALA A 63 2.66 0.13 16.21
CA ALA A 63 1.34 0.57 15.76
C ALA A 63 0.21 0.11 16.69
N ALA A 64 0.34 -1.09 17.27
CA ALA A 64 -0.62 -1.63 18.24
C ALA A 64 -0.37 -1.16 19.70
N ASN A 65 0.58 -0.25 19.95
CA ASN A 65 1.01 0.17 21.29
C ASN A 65 1.36 -1.00 22.24
N ARG A 66 2.01 -2.04 21.71
CA ARG A 66 2.37 -3.27 22.45
C ARG A 66 3.80 -3.29 22.96
N PHE A 67 4.61 -2.29 22.65
CA PHE A 67 5.94 -2.16 23.21
C PHE A 67 5.93 -1.58 24.63
N SER A 68 6.79 -2.10 25.50
CA SER A 68 7.19 -1.42 26.73
C SER A 68 8.18 -0.29 26.41
N GLU A 69 8.38 0.62 27.36
CA GLU A 69 9.31 1.75 27.24
C GLU A 69 10.75 1.28 26.93
N GLU A 70 11.21 0.20 27.57
CA GLU A 70 12.52 -0.43 27.30
C GLU A 70 12.61 -1.01 25.87
N GLN A 71 11.52 -1.58 25.37
CA GLN A 71 11.47 -2.16 24.02
C GLN A 71 11.44 -1.07 22.94
N LEU A 72 10.80 0.07 23.21
CA LEU A 72 10.83 1.26 22.35
C LEU A 72 12.25 1.82 22.21
N GLU A 73 13.01 1.92 23.30
CA GLU A 73 14.40 2.38 23.23
C GLU A 73 15.31 1.44 22.43
N ARG A 74 15.08 0.12 22.54
CA ARG A 74 15.90 -0.89 21.87
C ARG A 74 15.55 -1.08 20.39
N HIS A 75 14.27 -0.96 20.02
CA HIS A 75 13.77 -1.29 18.69
C HIS A 75 13.28 -0.07 17.87
N GLY A 76 13.21 1.12 18.47
CA GLY A 76 12.66 2.32 17.82
C GLY A 76 13.30 2.69 16.48
N ARG A 77 14.62 2.47 16.30
CA ARG A 77 15.30 2.76 15.02
C ARG A 77 14.97 1.76 13.90
N LEU A 78 14.61 0.51 14.23
CA LEU A 78 14.20 -0.46 13.21
C LEU A 78 12.85 -0.10 12.60
N ASP A 79 12.04 0.65 13.34
CA ASP A 79 10.70 1.04 12.94
C ASP A 79 10.68 2.12 11.87
N ASP A 80 11.48 3.18 12.05
CA ASP A 80 11.52 4.32 11.11
C ASP A 80 11.89 3.88 9.68
N PHE A 81 12.71 2.82 9.54
CA PHE A 81 13.06 2.24 8.24
C PHE A 81 11.88 1.50 7.58
N SER A 82 11.07 0.79 8.36
CA SER A 82 9.89 0.10 7.81
C SER A 82 8.75 1.08 7.54
N ASP A 83 8.58 2.12 8.36
CA ASP A 83 7.52 3.13 8.17
C ASP A 83 7.73 3.97 6.91
N THR A 84 9.00 4.25 6.56
CA THR A 84 9.39 4.99 5.34
C THR A 84 9.63 4.07 4.13
N GLY A 85 9.24 2.80 4.22
CA GLY A 85 9.44 1.83 3.12
C GLY A 85 8.63 2.19 1.87
N PRO A 86 9.12 1.87 0.65
CA PRO A 86 8.48 2.25 -0.60
C PRO A 86 7.05 1.73 -0.75
N MET A 87 6.74 0.59 -0.13
CA MET A 87 5.39 0.03 -0.06
C MET A 87 4.45 0.90 0.76
N LYS A 88 4.87 1.29 1.96
CA LYS A 88 4.01 2.09 2.84
C LYS A 88 3.83 3.49 2.30
N SER A 89 4.89 4.14 1.81
CA SER A 89 4.77 5.46 1.19
C SER A 89 3.72 5.47 0.06
N ARG A 90 3.73 4.44 -0.81
CA ARG A 90 2.74 4.35 -1.89
C ARG A 90 1.32 4.11 -1.37
N LEU A 91 1.16 3.31 -0.31
CA LEU A 91 -0.14 3.10 0.33
C LEU A 91 -0.65 4.38 1.00
N TYR A 92 0.21 5.12 1.70
CA TYR A 92 -0.12 6.43 2.27
C TYR A 92 -0.54 7.41 1.17
N ASP A 93 0.19 7.49 0.05
CA ASP A 93 -0.16 8.37 -1.07
C ASP A 93 -1.56 8.09 -1.66
N ILE A 94 -2.04 6.85 -1.57
CA ILE A 94 -3.35 6.44 -2.09
C ILE A 94 -4.46 6.58 -1.05
N ILE A 95 -4.18 6.33 0.23
CA ILE A 95 -5.18 6.16 1.29
C ILE A 95 -5.19 7.33 2.30
N ASP A 96 -4.02 7.84 2.69
CA ASP A 96 -3.87 8.89 3.71
C ASP A 96 -4.22 10.26 3.13
N ARG A 97 -5.47 10.65 3.38
CA ARG A 97 -6.07 11.85 2.82
C ARG A 97 -5.71 13.11 3.60
N ASP A 98 -5.67 13.02 4.92
CA ASP A 98 -5.38 14.17 5.79
C ASP A 98 -3.87 14.40 5.98
N ARG A 99 -3.05 13.47 5.46
CA ARG A 99 -1.58 13.47 5.52
C ARG A 99 -1.07 13.49 6.96
N ASN A 100 -1.80 12.86 7.86
CA ASN A 100 -1.40 12.71 9.26
C ASN A 100 -0.34 11.60 9.46
N GLY A 101 -0.01 10.85 8.40
CA GLY A 101 0.99 9.79 8.42
C GLY A 101 0.48 8.49 9.07
N LYS A 102 -0.84 8.29 9.16
CA LYS A 102 -1.49 7.10 9.69
C LYS A 102 -2.59 6.66 8.73
N ILE A 103 -2.74 5.35 8.56
CA ILE A 103 -3.86 4.77 7.82
C ILE A 103 -4.84 4.22 8.83
N THR A 104 -5.99 4.87 8.96
CA THR A 104 -7.11 4.41 9.78
C THR A 104 -8.06 3.54 8.98
N ALA A 105 -8.87 2.74 9.69
CA ALA A 105 -9.91 1.93 9.04
C ALA A 105 -10.96 2.80 8.32
N GLU A 106 -11.20 4.02 8.82
CA GLU A 106 -12.12 4.98 8.22
C GLU A 106 -11.58 5.53 6.89
N GLU A 107 -10.32 5.96 6.87
CA GLU A 107 -9.65 6.43 5.64
C GLU A 107 -9.57 5.33 4.58
N LEU A 108 -9.24 4.10 5.00
CA LEU A 108 -9.24 2.96 4.10
C LEU A 108 -10.63 2.71 3.51
N ASN A 109 -11.67 2.73 4.35
CA ASN A 109 -13.04 2.54 3.89
C ASN A 109 -13.49 3.64 2.93
N ASP A 110 -13.13 4.89 3.20
CA ASP A 110 -13.44 6.02 2.32
C ASP A 110 -12.69 5.93 0.98
N ALA A 111 -11.41 5.54 1.00
CA ALA A 111 -10.65 5.29 -0.21
C ALA A 111 -11.27 4.16 -1.06
N MET A 112 -11.79 3.11 -0.41
CA MET A 112 -12.46 1.99 -1.10
C MET A 112 -13.82 2.34 -1.71
N LYS A 113 -14.44 3.46 -1.34
CA LYS A 113 -15.65 3.96 -2.00
C LYS A 113 -15.36 4.63 -3.34
N LEU A 114 -14.10 4.99 -3.62
CA LEU A 114 -13.69 5.73 -4.82
C LEU A 114 -13.11 4.76 -5.87
N PRO A 115 -13.78 4.56 -7.03
CA PRO A 115 -13.33 3.56 -8.01
C PRO A 115 -11.90 3.79 -8.52
N ALA A 116 -11.48 5.04 -8.71
CA ALA A 116 -10.12 5.34 -9.16
C ALA A 116 -9.03 5.01 -8.10
N HIS A 117 -9.34 5.08 -6.81
CA HIS A 117 -8.41 4.62 -5.77
C HIS A 117 -8.36 3.10 -5.69
N VAL A 118 -9.51 2.43 -5.78
CA VAL A 118 -9.59 0.96 -5.88
C VAL A 118 -8.80 0.46 -7.10
N GLN A 119 -8.91 1.16 -8.24
CA GLN A 119 -8.14 0.86 -9.44
C GLN A 119 -6.64 1.06 -9.21
N SER A 120 -6.24 2.17 -8.59
CA SER A 120 -4.82 2.42 -8.28
C SER A 120 -4.25 1.34 -7.36
N LEU A 121 -5.03 0.87 -6.38
CA LEU A 121 -4.64 -0.22 -5.48
C LEU A 121 -4.54 -1.58 -6.21
N SER A 122 -5.49 -1.89 -7.10
CA SER A 122 -5.48 -3.15 -7.85
C SER A 122 -4.37 -3.24 -8.90
N GLN A 123 -3.82 -2.09 -9.28
CA GLN A 123 -2.69 -1.96 -10.20
C GLN A 123 -1.33 -1.99 -9.49
N LEU A 124 -1.28 -2.21 -8.17
CA LEU A 124 -0.01 -2.42 -7.45
C LEU A 124 0.47 -3.87 -7.56
N ILE A 125 1.72 -4.05 -8.00
CA ILE A 125 2.43 -5.33 -7.96
C ILE A 125 3.50 -5.21 -6.86
N ILE A 126 3.33 -5.99 -5.80
CA ILE A 126 4.24 -5.94 -4.64
C ILE A 126 5.13 -7.16 -4.67
N HIS A 127 6.43 -6.94 -4.87
CA HIS A 127 7.46 -7.92 -4.62
C HIS A 127 7.84 -7.85 -3.15
N TYR A 128 7.61 -8.94 -2.42
CA TYR A 128 8.05 -9.06 -1.03
C TYR A 128 8.67 -10.44 -0.82
N GLU A 129 9.47 -10.56 0.24
CA GLU A 129 10.01 -11.86 0.60
C GLU A 129 8.89 -12.78 1.12
N SER A 130 8.72 -13.94 0.48
CA SER A 130 7.70 -14.90 0.86
C SER A 130 7.99 -15.56 2.20
N GLU A 131 7.01 -15.54 3.10
CA GLU A 131 7.04 -16.24 4.38
C GLU A 131 7.07 -17.77 4.23
N TRP A 132 6.70 -18.28 3.07
CA TRP A 132 6.63 -19.73 2.79
C TRP A 132 7.99 -20.35 2.51
N ARG A 133 9.03 -19.54 2.28
CA ARG A 133 10.40 -20.03 2.18
C ARG A 133 10.98 -20.17 3.58
N HIS A 134 11.13 -21.41 4.02
CA HIS A 134 11.66 -21.68 5.36
C HIS A 134 13.16 -21.37 5.45
N GLU A 135 13.50 -20.27 6.13
CA GLU A 135 14.86 -19.87 6.48
C GLU A 135 14.96 -19.64 8.00
N PRO A 136 15.45 -20.62 8.79
CA PRO A 136 15.40 -20.58 10.26
C PRO A 136 15.91 -19.28 10.88
N HIS A 137 17.08 -18.82 10.43
CA HIS A 137 17.73 -17.62 10.95
C HIS A 137 16.89 -16.33 10.85
N LYS A 138 15.95 -16.24 9.89
CA LYS A 138 15.05 -15.08 9.75
C LYS A 138 13.91 -15.11 10.76
N TRP A 139 13.42 -16.30 11.06
CA TRP A 139 12.35 -16.52 12.02
C TRP A 139 12.90 -16.47 13.46
N ASP A 140 14.09 -17.02 13.70
CA ASP A 140 14.81 -16.91 14.98
C ASP A 140 15.06 -15.44 15.38
N ALA A 141 15.20 -14.54 14.40
CA ALA A 141 15.36 -13.11 14.67
C ALA A 141 14.12 -12.46 15.32
N LEU A 142 12.95 -13.12 15.27
CA LEU A 142 11.72 -12.69 15.93
C LEU A 142 11.72 -13.01 17.43
N ASP A 143 12.48 -14.02 17.86
CA ASP A 143 12.51 -14.46 19.26
C ASP A 143 12.95 -13.32 20.22
N GLU A 144 13.88 -12.47 19.77
CA GLU A 144 14.30 -11.27 20.51
C GLU A 144 13.13 -10.30 20.75
N LEU A 145 12.25 -10.16 19.77
CA LEU A 145 11.10 -9.25 19.83
C LEU A 145 9.92 -9.86 20.62
N LEU A 146 9.76 -11.18 20.55
CA LEU A 146 8.73 -11.93 21.26
C LEU A 146 9.12 -12.23 22.72
N GLY A 147 10.35 -11.93 23.12
CA GLY A 147 10.87 -12.25 24.45
C GLY A 147 11.11 -13.75 24.66
N HIS A 148 11.12 -14.54 23.59
CA HIS A 148 11.46 -15.95 23.61
C HIS A 148 12.98 -16.09 23.64
N SER A 149 13.62 -15.73 24.75
CA SER A 149 15.02 -16.13 24.92
C SER A 149 15.06 -17.66 24.96
N VAL A 150 15.76 -18.30 24.02
CA VAL A 150 16.16 -19.69 24.16
C VAL A 150 16.87 -19.79 25.51
N ARG A 151 16.20 -20.33 26.53
CA ARG A 151 16.87 -20.75 27.75
C ARG A 151 17.80 -21.87 27.33
N ARG A 152 19.04 -21.50 26.97
CA ARG A 152 20.15 -22.43 26.91
C ARG A 152 20.28 -22.99 28.32
N HIS A 153 19.63 -24.12 28.57
CA HIS A 153 19.91 -24.91 29.75
C HIS A 153 21.35 -25.38 29.57
N CYS A 154 22.21 -24.98 30.51
CA CYS A 154 23.55 -25.53 30.69
C CYS A 154 23.49 -27.05 30.88
#